data_AF-A0A109LWT9-F1
#
_entry.id   AF-A0A109LWT9-F1
#
_cell.length_a   1.000
_cell.length_b   1.000
_cell.length_c   1.000
_cell.angle_alpha   90.00
_cell.angle_beta   90.00
_cell.angle_gamma   90.00
#
_symmetry.space_group_name_H-M   'P 1'
#
loop_
_entity.id
_entity.type
_entity.pdbx_description
1 polymer ?
#
loop_
_entity_poly.entity_id
_entity_poly.type
_entity_poly.pdbx_seq_one_letter_code
_entity_poly.pdbx_strand_id
1 'polypeptide(L)'
;MRIAGYAALFDKVDGARDTIRPGAFARTLSERSGPYPLYWQHRPDRRIGWVETAGEDTRGLRIIASIDNAQGRAAQLLRTRAVNGLSFGYRARSYRQTPQGRELADIELFEVSVVTHPLQDGARVHFTT
;
A
#
# COMPACT_ATOMS: atom_id res chain seq x y z
N MET A 1 -12.55 5.27 12.52
CA MET A 1 -12.64 5.31 11.05
C MET A 1 -11.80 4.19 10.49
N ARG A 2 -12.35 3.44 9.55
CA ARG A 2 -11.57 2.47 8.75
C ARG A 2 -11.52 2.89 7.30
N ILE A 3 -10.46 2.47 6.62
CA ILE A 3 -10.29 2.60 5.17
C ILE A 3 -10.05 1.23 4.56
N ALA A 4 -10.49 1.06 3.31
CA ALA A 4 -10.15 -0.12 2.52
C ALA A 4 -9.81 0.30 1.08
N GLY A 5 -8.86 -0.40 0.46
CA GLY A 5 -8.37 -0.07 -0.87
C GLY A 5 -7.29 -1.03 -1.34
N TYR A 6 -6.61 -0.64 -2.43
CA TYR A 6 -5.47 -1.37 -2.97
C TYR A 6 -4.20 -0.54 -2.79
N ALA A 7 -3.22 -1.10 -2.10
CA ALA A 7 -1.91 -0.48 -1.91
C ALA A 7 -0.97 -0.74 -3.09
N ALA A 8 -1.23 -1.81 -3.85
CA ALA A 8 -0.52 -2.16 -5.07
C ALA A 8 -1.50 -2.84 -6.05
N LEU A 9 -1.21 -2.70 -7.34
CA LEU A 9 -1.88 -3.36 -8.45
C LEU A 9 -0.88 -4.25 -9.19
N PHE A 10 -1.30 -5.46 -9.53
CA PHE A 10 -0.46 -6.40 -10.26
C PHE A 10 -0.42 -6.10 -11.75
N ASP A 11 0.72 -6.44 -12.36
CA ASP A 11 0.97 -6.33 -13.80
C ASP A 11 0.71 -4.91 -14.37
N LYS A 12 0.86 -3.89 -13.52
CA LYS A 12 0.83 -2.47 -13.89
C LYS A 12 2.18 -1.83 -13.62
N VAL A 13 2.76 -1.25 -14.66
CA VAL A 13 3.98 -0.43 -14.56
C VAL A 13 3.65 0.82 -13.75
N ASP A 14 4.43 1.10 -12.71
CA ASP A 14 4.32 2.30 -11.90
C ASP A 14 5.19 3.45 -12.43
N GLY A 15 5.09 4.63 -11.81
CA GLY A 15 5.88 5.81 -12.18
C GLY A 15 7.40 5.66 -12.03
N ALA A 16 7.87 4.65 -11.29
CA ALA A 16 9.30 4.30 -11.16
C ALA A 16 9.74 3.19 -12.13
N ARG A 17 8.83 2.72 -13.00
CA ARG A 17 9.00 1.59 -13.91
C ARG A 17 9.11 0.23 -13.23
N ASP A 18 8.58 0.10 -12.01
CA ASP A 18 8.41 -1.20 -11.38
C ASP A 18 7.05 -1.81 -11.76
N THR A 19 7.04 -3.13 -11.95
CA THR A 19 5.82 -3.92 -12.14
C THR A 19 5.80 -5.02 -11.10
N ILE A 20 4.72 -5.05 -10.32
CA ILE A 20 4.55 -6.04 -9.25
C ILE A 20 3.87 -7.26 -9.84
N ARG A 21 4.47 -8.45 -9.69
CA ARG A 21 3.87 -9.69 -10.16
C ARG A 21 2.91 -10.28 -9.11
N PRO A 22 1.86 -11.00 -9.51
CA PRO A 22 1.05 -11.78 -8.58
C PRO A 22 1.92 -12.75 -7.75
N GLY A 23 1.67 -12.86 -6.45
CA GLY A 23 2.47 -13.68 -5.54
C GLY A 23 3.68 -12.94 -4.96
N ALA A 24 3.99 -11.72 -5.40
CA ALA A 24 5.16 -10.98 -4.92
C ALA A 24 5.09 -10.67 -3.41
N PHE A 25 3.89 -10.61 -2.82
CA PHE A 25 3.73 -10.41 -1.38
C PHE A 25 3.49 -11.71 -0.61
N ALA A 26 3.33 -12.87 -1.28
CA ALA A 26 2.91 -14.11 -0.64
C ALA A 26 3.78 -14.50 0.57
N ARG A 27 5.12 -14.42 0.42
CA ARG A 27 6.06 -14.72 1.50
C ARG A 27 5.96 -13.72 2.65
N THR A 28 6.04 -12.42 2.37
CA THR A 28 6.00 -11.40 3.44
C THR A 28 4.67 -11.41 4.18
N LEU A 29 3.57 -11.79 3.54
CA LEU A 29 2.27 -11.94 4.19
C LEU A 29 2.18 -13.20 5.06
N SER A 30 2.76 -14.33 4.62
CA SER A 30 2.75 -15.57 5.39
C SER A 30 3.69 -15.56 6.60
N GLU A 31 4.83 -14.88 6.49
CA GLU A 31 5.84 -14.78 7.56
C GLU A 31 5.50 -13.71 8.61
N ARG A 32 4.55 -12.83 8.32
CA ARG A 32 4.22 -11.69 9.19
C ARG A 32 3.38 -12.12 10.39
N SER A 33 3.86 -11.80 11.59
CA SER A 33 3.15 -12.08 12.85
C SER A 33 2.32 -10.91 13.41
N GLY A 34 2.51 -9.68 12.91
CA GLY A 34 1.84 -8.47 13.42
C GLY A 34 1.42 -7.47 12.34
N PRO A 35 0.59 -6.46 12.67
CA PRO A 35 0.06 -5.52 11.68
C PRO A 35 1.17 -4.69 11.01
N TYR A 36 0.89 -4.20 9.81
CA TYR A 36 1.75 -3.19 9.16
C TYR A 36 1.35 -1.80 9.66
N PRO A 37 2.31 -0.91 9.97
CA PRO A 37 1.96 0.46 10.31
C PRO A 37 1.35 1.15 9.08
N LEU A 38 0.36 2.00 9.33
CA LEU A 38 -0.18 2.92 8.33
C LEU A 38 0.44 4.30 8.54
N TYR A 39 1.30 4.73 7.62
CA TYR A 39 1.96 6.03 7.67
C TYR A 39 1.26 7.09 6.81
N TRP A 40 1.62 8.35 7.02
CA TRP A 40 1.29 9.46 6.15
C TRP A 40 2.52 9.86 5.34
N GLN A 41 2.45 9.75 4.01
CA GLN A 41 3.53 10.12 3.09
C GLN A 41 4.88 9.42 3.37
N HIS A 42 4.84 8.12 3.67
CA HIS A 42 6.04 7.32 3.97
C HIS A 42 6.88 7.83 5.16
N ARG A 43 6.27 8.61 6.07
CA ARG A 43 6.96 9.17 7.24
C ARG A 43 6.72 8.33 8.50
N PRO A 44 7.74 7.62 9.05
CA PRO A 44 7.59 6.81 10.25
C PRO A 44 7.23 7.62 11.51
N ASP A 45 7.64 8.89 11.58
CA ASP A 45 7.25 9.83 12.65
C ASP A 45 5.77 10.27 12.54
N ARG A 46 5.09 9.90 11.46
CA ARG A 46 3.69 10.25 11.17
C ARG A 46 2.84 9.01 10.93
N ARG A 47 2.90 8.05 11.85
CA ARG A 47 1.91 6.98 11.89
C ARG A 47 0.52 7.53 12.18
N ILE A 48 -0.44 7.14 11.34
CA ILE A 48 -1.85 7.53 11.43
C ILE A 48 -2.76 6.35 11.77
N GLY A 49 -2.23 5.13 11.85
CA GLY A 49 -3.01 3.95 12.14
C GLY A 49 -2.26 2.64 11.88
N TRP A 50 -3.03 1.59 11.68
CA TRP A 50 -2.53 0.23 11.43
C TRP A 50 -3.32 -0.45 10.32
N VAL A 51 -2.62 -1.21 9.50
CA VAL A 51 -3.22 -2.16 8.56
C VAL A 51 -3.70 -3.38 9.35
N GLU A 52 -5.01 -3.53 9.46
CA GLU A 52 -5.66 -4.64 10.18
C GLU A 52 -5.60 -5.93 9.34
N THR A 53 -5.78 -5.82 8.02
CA THR A 53 -5.67 -6.95 7.10
C THR A 53 -4.94 -6.54 5.83
N ALA A 54 -4.04 -7.39 5.34
CA ALA A 54 -3.42 -7.29 4.03
C ALA A 54 -3.50 -8.65 3.33
N GLY A 55 -3.85 -8.68 2.05
CA GLY A 55 -3.97 -9.91 1.28
C GLY A 55 -3.89 -9.65 -0.21
N GLU A 56 -3.38 -10.63 -0.95
CA GLU A 56 -3.40 -10.59 -2.41
C GLU A 56 -4.75 -11.11 -2.93
N ASP A 57 -5.22 -10.51 -4.02
CA ASP A 57 -6.28 -11.06 -4.87
C ASP A 57 -5.87 -10.99 -6.36
N THR A 58 -6.80 -11.22 -7.28
CA THR A 58 -6.50 -11.18 -8.72
C THR A 58 -6.09 -9.79 -9.23
N ARG A 59 -6.36 -8.72 -8.48
CA ARG A 59 -6.07 -7.35 -8.86
C ARG A 59 -4.78 -6.83 -8.23
N GLY A 60 -4.49 -7.17 -6.98
CA GLY A 60 -3.34 -6.60 -6.26
C GLY A 60 -3.32 -6.87 -4.77
N LEU A 61 -2.59 -6.03 -4.04
CA LEU A 61 -2.53 -6.06 -2.58
C LEU A 61 -3.69 -5.24 -2.00
N ARG A 62 -4.72 -5.95 -1.55
CA ARG A 62 -5.88 -5.38 -0.83
C ARG A 62 -5.55 -5.17 0.63
N ILE A 63 -5.95 -4.01 1.17
CA ILE A 63 -5.80 -3.69 2.59
C ILE A 63 -7.12 -3.22 3.22
N ILE A 64 -7.21 -3.46 4.54
CA ILE A 64 -8.13 -2.76 5.45
C ILE A 64 -7.26 -2.18 6.57
N ALA A 65 -7.45 -0.91 6.89
CA ALA A 65 -6.70 -0.23 7.92
C ALA A 65 -7.59 0.62 8.82
N SER A 66 -7.25 0.70 10.09
CA SER A 66 -7.86 1.61 11.07
C SER A 66 -7.05 2.89 11.19
N ILE A 67 -7.74 4.02 11.36
CA ILE A 67 -7.14 5.33 11.61
C ILE A 67 -7.23 5.65 13.11
N ASP A 68 -6.11 5.94 13.73
CA ASP A 68 -5.97 6.16 15.19
C ASP A 68 -6.87 7.30 15.69
N ASN A 69 -6.80 8.46 15.02
CA ASN A 69 -7.60 9.63 15.37
C ASN A 69 -8.62 9.94 14.26
N ALA A 70 -9.86 9.51 14.46
CA ALA A 70 -10.96 9.74 13.52
C ALA A 70 -11.34 11.22 13.34
N GLN A 71 -10.98 12.10 14.28
CA GLN A 71 -11.21 13.54 14.18
C GLN A 71 -10.00 14.31 13.61
N GLY A 72 -8.85 13.63 13.50
CA GLY A 72 -7.59 14.23 13.04
C GLY A 72 -7.56 14.57 11.56
N ARG A 73 -6.53 15.33 11.16
CA ARG A 73 -6.37 15.86 9.80
C ARG A 73 -6.38 14.77 8.71
N ALA A 74 -5.71 13.64 8.94
CA ALA A 74 -5.67 12.53 7.98
C ALA A 74 -7.06 11.97 7.71
N ALA A 75 -7.84 11.71 8.77
CA ALA A 75 -9.21 11.22 8.67
C ALA A 75 -10.13 12.21 7.95
N GLN A 76 -10.00 13.51 8.22
CA GLN A 76 -10.75 14.55 7.51
C GLN A 76 -10.44 14.56 6.01
N LEU A 77 -9.15 14.53 5.63
CA LEU A 77 -8.71 14.51 4.24
C LEU A 77 -9.16 13.25 3.48
N LEU A 78 -9.18 12.11 4.14
CA LEU A 78 -9.69 10.86 3.59
C LEU A 78 -11.21 10.91 3.37
N ARG A 79 -11.97 11.43 4.34
CA ARG A 79 -13.44 11.57 4.22
C ARG A 79 -13.84 12.50 3.08
N THR A 80 -13.15 13.63 2.92
CA THR A 80 -13.43 14.56 1.81
C THR A 80 -12.81 14.10 0.49
N ARG A 81 -12.10 12.97 0.47
CA ARG A 81 -11.33 12.45 -0.67
C ARG A 81 -10.28 13.42 -1.22
N ALA A 82 -9.91 14.44 -0.43
CA ALA A 82 -8.82 15.36 -0.78
C ALA A 82 -7.45 14.65 -0.81
N VAL A 83 -7.31 13.56 -0.03
CA VAL A 83 -6.20 12.60 -0.17
C VAL A 83 -6.79 11.20 -0.11
N ASN A 84 -6.46 10.37 -1.10
CA ASN A 84 -6.95 8.99 -1.19
C ASN A 84 -5.94 8.02 -1.83
N GLY A 85 -4.70 8.44 -2.09
CA GLY A 85 -3.64 7.57 -2.61
C GLY A 85 -3.20 6.56 -1.56
N LEU A 86 -2.86 5.37 -2.02
CA LEU A 86 -2.16 4.36 -1.22
C LEU A 86 -0.82 4.03 -1.89
N SER A 87 0.17 3.79 -1.05
CA SER A 87 1.50 3.33 -1.45
C SER A 87 2.02 2.39 -0.37
N PHE A 88 3.18 1.79 -0.60
CA PHE A 88 3.80 0.87 0.34
C PHE A 88 5.32 1.00 0.32
N GLY A 89 5.91 0.83 1.49
CA GLY A 89 7.35 0.86 1.69
C GLY A 89 7.86 -0.56 1.72
N TYR A 90 8.92 -0.83 0.96
CA TYR A 90 9.34 -2.20 0.71
C TYR A 90 10.83 -2.34 0.39
N ARG A 91 11.30 -3.60 0.39
CA ARG A 91 12.57 -4.00 -0.21
C ARG A 91 12.32 -5.11 -1.23
N ALA A 92 12.83 -4.95 -2.45
CA ALA A 92 12.81 -6.00 -3.45
C ALA A 92 13.78 -7.13 -3.04
N ARG A 93 13.26 -8.35 -2.93
CA ARG A 93 14.04 -9.55 -2.56
C ARG A 93 14.39 -10.38 -3.79
N SER A 94 13.49 -10.44 -4.76
CA SER A 94 13.72 -11.03 -6.08
C SER A 94 13.04 -10.18 -7.14
N TYR A 95 13.77 -9.89 -8.21
CA TYR A 95 13.26 -9.16 -9.37
C TYR A 95 14.07 -9.50 -10.61
N ARG A 96 13.48 -9.25 -11.79
CA ARG A 96 14.20 -9.28 -13.07
C ARG A 96 14.20 -7.90 -13.71
N GLN A 97 15.29 -7.60 -14.41
CA GLN A 97 15.36 -6.41 -15.25
C GLN A 97 14.69 -6.68 -16.60
N THR A 98 13.97 -5.70 -17.12
CA THR A 98 13.32 -5.71 -18.43
C THR A 98 13.60 -4.38 -19.14
N PRO A 99 13.44 -4.30 -20.48
CA PRO A 99 13.52 -3.01 -21.16
C PRO A 99 12.52 -1.97 -20.63
N GLN A 100 11.40 -2.44 -20.07
CA GLN A 100 10.33 -1.61 -19.52
C GLN A 100 10.61 -1.16 -18.07
N GLY A 101 11.57 -1.78 -17.37
CA GLY A 101 11.94 -1.45 -15.99
C GLY A 101 12.25 -2.70 -15.17
N ARG A 102 11.71 -2.83 -13.96
CA ARG A 102 11.87 -4.05 -13.14
C ARG A 102 10.55 -4.76 -12.95
N GLU A 103 10.59 -6.09 -13.00
CA GLU A 103 9.47 -6.91 -12.53
C GLU A 103 9.82 -7.51 -11.17
N LEU A 104 9.04 -7.15 -10.16
CA LEU A 104 9.22 -7.56 -8.77
C LEU A 104 8.47 -8.87 -8.53
N ALA A 105 9.21 -9.91 -8.13
CA ALA A 105 8.69 -11.26 -7.92
C ALA A 105 8.68 -11.69 -6.44
N ASP A 106 9.48 -11.06 -5.58
CA ASP A 106 9.41 -11.20 -4.12
C ASP A 106 9.68 -9.84 -3.47
N ILE A 107 8.75 -9.42 -2.63
CA ILE A 107 8.75 -8.15 -1.91
C ILE A 107 8.72 -8.41 -0.41
N GLU A 108 9.65 -7.79 0.29
CA GLU A 108 9.57 -7.60 1.74
C GLU A 108 8.76 -6.32 2.02
N LEU A 109 7.57 -6.46 2.61
CA LEU A 109 6.69 -5.32 2.92
C LEU A 109 7.03 -4.76 4.31
N PHE A 110 7.18 -3.44 4.42
CA PHE A 110 7.49 -2.78 5.69
C PHE A 110 6.29 -2.02 6.25
N GLU A 111 5.59 -1.29 5.40
CA GLU A 111 4.52 -0.37 5.78
C GLU A 111 3.59 -0.09 4.61
N VAL A 112 2.41 0.44 4.91
CA VAL A 112 1.50 1.03 3.92
C VAL A 112 1.34 2.50 4.27
N SER A 113 1.27 3.36 3.26
CA SER A 113 1.14 4.79 3.43
C SER A 113 -0.09 5.34 2.71
N VAL A 114 -0.77 6.29 3.37
CA VAL A 114 -1.67 7.22 2.68
C VAL A 114 -0.81 8.32 2.06
N VAL A 115 -0.96 8.50 0.74
CA VAL A 115 -0.16 9.44 -0.06
C VAL A 115 -1.04 10.35 -0.91
N THR A 116 -0.54 11.54 -1.25
CA THR A 116 -1.25 12.42 -2.19
C THR A 116 -1.17 11.86 -3.62
N HIS A 117 0.03 11.46 -4.03
CA HIS A 117 0.33 10.99 -5.38
C HIS A 117 0.98 9.60 -5.30
N PRO A 118 0.22 8.51 -5.50
CA PRO A 118 0.78 7.17 -5.59
C PRO A 118 1.52 7.00 -6.93
N LEU A 119 2.53 6.12 -6.97
CA LEU A 119 3.22 5.79 -8.23
C LEU A 119 2.34 4.94 -9.16
N GLN A 120 1.34 4.25 -8.62
CA GLN A 120 0.27 3.63 -9.40
C GLN A 120 -1.01 4.45 -9.19
N ASP A 121 -1.52 5.10 -10.25
CA ASP A 121 -2.69 5.97 -10.15
C ASP A 121 -3.93 5.28 -9.56
N GLY A 122 -4.07 3.96 -9.80
CA GLY A 122 -5.16 3.13 -9.29
C GLY A 122 -4.95 2.57 -7.88
N ALA A 123 -3.81 2.80 -7.23
CA ALA A 123 -3.57 2.44 -5.84
C ALA A 123 -4.25 3.49 -4.93
N ARG A 124 -5.50 3.20 -4.57
CA ARG A 124 -6.41 4.17 -3.94
C ARG A 124 -7.20 3.54 -2.80
N VAL A 125 -7.60 4.40 -1.85
CA VAL A 125 -8.68 4.14 -0.92
C VAL A 125 -10.00 4.15 -1.69
N HIS A 126 -10.76 3.06 -1.59
CA HIS A 126 -12.07 2.90 -2.24
C HIS A 126 -13.23 3.06 -1.26
N PHE A 127 -13.01 2.75 0.03
CA PHE A 127 -14.04 2.81 1.05
C PHE A 127 -13.53 3.47 2.33
N THR A 128 -14.43 4.19 3.00
CA THR A 128 -14.21 4.84 4.30
C THR A 128 -15.44 4.59 5.18
N THR A 129 -15.24 4.34 6.48
CA THR A 129 -16.31 4.24 7.49
C THR A 129 -16.20 5.29 8.57
#